data_AF-A0A1I2FCE1-F1
#
_entry.id   AF-A0A1I2FCE1-F1
#
_cell.length_a   1.000
_cell.length_b   1.000
_cell.length_c   1.000
_cell.angle_alpha   90.00
_cell.angle_beta   90.00
_cell.angle_gamma   90.00
#
_symmetry.space_group_name_H-M   'P 1'
#
loop_
_entity.id
_entity.type
_entity.pdbx_description
1 polymer ?
#
loop_
_entity_poly.entity_id
_entity_poly.type
_entity_poly.pdbx_seq_one_letter_code
_entity_poly.pdbx_strand_id
1 'polypeptide(L)'
;HLTPDALIHSDQGFHYTNPKFQNLVKKMGLSQSMSRRGNCWDNAPQESFFGHFKDETNIKTCMTLEEVKQEVKSYMIYYNHYRGQWNLNKLPPVRYRQQLEVA
;
A
#
# COMPACT_ATOMS: atom_id res chain seq x y z
N HIS A 1 -0.30 -10.85 -12.92
CA HIS A 1 -1.57 -10.31 -13.44
C HIS A 1 -2.57 -10.22 -12.30
N LEU A 2 -3.48 -9.24 -12.30
CA LEU A 2 -4.53 -9.13 -11.28
C LEU A 2 -5.65 -10.14 -11.60
N THR A 3 -6.27 -10.70 -10.57
CA THR A 3 -7.39 -11.64 -10.74
C THR A 3 -8.65 -10.89 -11.19
N PRO A 4 -9.62 -11.57 -11.85
CA PRO A 4 -10.86 -10.93 -12.30
C PRO A 4 -11.71 -10.30 -11.17
N ASP A 5 -11.55 -10.80 -9.95
CA ASP A 5 -12.20 -10.32 -8.73
C ASP A 5 -11.35 -9.31 -7.93
N ALA A 6 -10.21 -8.87 -8.48
CA ALA A 6 -9.35 -7.90 -7.83
C ALA A 6 -10.10 -6.59 -7.56
N LEU A 7 -9.89 -6.06 -6.35
CA LEU A 7 -10.47 -4.82 -5.89
C LEU A 7 -9.39 -3.83 -5.49
N ILE A 8 -9.69 -2.54 -5.67
CA ILE A 8 -8.93 -1.45 -5.08
C ILE A 8 -9.69 -0.92 -3.87
N HIS A 9 -9.05 -0.97 -2.71
CA HIS A 9 -9.60 -0.41 -1.48
C HIS A 9 -9.03 0.99 -1.24
N SER A 10 -9.88 1.97 -0.95
CA SER A 10 -9.48 3.33 -0.61
C SER A 10 -10.32 3.91 0.52
N ASP A 11 -9.90 5.03 1.09
CA ASP A 11 -10.80 5.85 1.91
C ASP A 11 -11.80 6.62 1.04
N GLN A 12 -12.66 7.41 1.70
CA GLN A 12 -13.64 8.30 1.06
C GLN A 12 -13.07 9.71 0.77
N GLY A 13 -11.75 9.84 0.67
CA GLY A 13 -11.08 11.09 0.35
C GLY A 13 -11.53 11.66 -0.99
N PHE A 14 -11.36 12.97 -1.14
CA PHE A 14 -11.80 13.70 -2.34
C PHE A 14 -11.24 13.12 -3.65
N HIS A 15 -9.99 12.66 -3.63
CA HIS A 15 -9.35 12.08 -4.82
C HIS A 15 -10.02 10.77 -5.24
N TYR A 16 -10.37 9.90 -4.29
CA TYR A 16 -10.91 8.57 -4.58
C TYR A 16 -12.42 8.56 -4.84
N THR A 17 -13.11 9.61 -4.41
CA THR A 17 -14.53 9.87 -4.73
C THR A 17 -14.71 10.65 -6.03
N ASN A 18 -13.61 11.14 -6.63
CA ASN A 18 -13.66 11.88 -7.89
C ASN A 18 -14.08 10.97 -9.07
N PRO A 19 -15.03 11.37 -9.92
CA PRO A 19 -15.45 10.58 -11.08
C PRO A 19 -14.32 10.19 -12.03
N LYS A 20 -13.28 11.01 -12.17
CA LYS A 20 -12.11 10.69 -13.00
C LYS A 20 -11.37 9.45 -12.47
N PHE A 21 -11.18 9.36 -11.16
CA PHE A 21 -10.56 8.20 -10.53
C PHE A 21 -11.43 6.95 -10.68
N GLN A 22 -12.72 7.06 -10.37
CA GLN A 22 -13.67 5.94 -10.50
C GLN A 22 -13.74 5.38 -11.93
N ASN A 23 -13.75 6.27 -12.92
CA ASN A 23 -13.75 5.87 -14.33
C ASN A 23 -12.44 5.18 -14.73
N LEU A 24 -11.30 5.59 -14.17
CA LEU A 24 -10.03 4.92 -14.39
C LEU A 24 -10.03 3.51 -13.81
N VAL A 25 -10.50 3.35 -12.57
CA VAL A 25 -10.61 2.04 -11.89
C VAL A 25 -11.48 1.08 -12.69
N LYS A 26 -12.66 1.55 -13.17
CA LYS A 26 -13.54 0.75 -14.03
C LYS A 26 -12.87 0.35 -15.36
N LYS A 27 -12.12 1.26 -16.00
CA LYS A 27 -11.37 0.96 -17.24
C LYS A 27 -10.28 -0.07 -17.03
N MET A 28 -9.73 -0.16 -15.82
CA MET A 28 -8.75 -1.19 -15.43
C MET A 28 -9.40 -2.54 -15.09
N GLY A 29 -10.74 -2.66 -15.16
CA GLY A 29 -11.47 -3.87 -14.81
C GLY A 29 -11.51 -4.17 -13.31
N LEU A 30 -11.21 -3.17 -12.47
CA LEU A 30 -11.16 -3.31 -11.01
C LEU A 30 -12.46 -2.86 -10.36
N SER A 31 -12.83 -3.53 -9.26
CA SER A 31 -13.90 -3.06 -8.37
C SER A 31 -13.34 -2.09 -7.33
N GLN A 32 -13.99 -0.94 -7.11
CA GLN A 32 -13.62 -0.03 -6.02
C GLN A 32 -14.39 -0.39 -4.75
N SER A 33 -13.67 -0.61 -3.66
CA SER A 33 -14.20 -0.69 -2.30
C SER A 33 -13.76 0.55 -1.53
N MET A 34 -14.68 1.19 -0.80
CA MET A 34 -14.34 2.33 0.06
C MET A 34 -14.69 2.01 1.50
N SER A 35 -13.81 2.37 2.43
CA SER A 35 -14.03 2.17 3.87
C SER A 35 -15.29 2.89 4.35
N ARG A 36 -16.00 2.27 5.30
CA ARG A 36 -17.18 2.88 5.92
C ARG A 36 -16.74 4.02 6.84
N ARG A 37 -17.54 5.09 6.90
CA ARG A 37 -17.33 6.15 7.90
C ARG A 37 -17.33 5.54 9.31
N GLY A 38 -16.27 5.79 10.06
CA GLY A 38 -16.10 5.26 11.42
C GLY A 38 -15.56 3.83 11.51
N ASN A 39 -15.19 3.19 10.39
CA ASN A 39 -14.53 1.87 10.41
C ASN A 39 -13.03 2.01 10.08
N CYS A 40 -12.19 2.11 11.11
CA CYS A 40 -10.74 2.24 10.95
C CYS A 40 -10.05 0.93 10.55
N TRP A 41 -10.69 -0.22 10.78
CA TRP A 41 -10.08 -1.53 10.51
C TRP A 41 -9.74 -1.73 9.04
N ASP A 42 -10.58 -1.20 8.14
CA ASP A 42 -10.38 -1.32 6.69
C ASP A 42 -9.12 -0.55 6.24
N ASN A 43 -8.74 0.52 6.94
CA ASN A 43 -7.58 1.36 6.62
C ASN A 43 -6.33 0.98 7.43
N ALA A 44 -6.47 0.18 8.48
CA ALA A 44 -5.39 -0.19 9.40
C ALA A 44 -4.11 -0.71 8.69
N PRO A 45 -4.19 -1.53 7.62
CA PRO A 45 -2.98 -1.96 6.90
C PRO A 45 -2.20 -0.81 6.26
N GLN A 46 -2.89 0.16 5.67
CA GLN A 46 -2.26 1.34 5.08
C GLN A 46 -1.72 2.28 6.17
N GLU A 47 -2.45 2.47 7.26
CA GLU A 47 -2.00 3.28 8.41
C GLU A 47 -0.73 2.70 9.04
N SER A 48 -0.68 1.38 9.25
CA SER A 48 0.51 0.69 9.76
C SER A 48 1.71 0.88 8.82
N PHE A 49 1.51 0.71 7.51
CA PHE A 49 2.55 0.97 6.52
C PHE A 49 3.08 2.41 6.61
N PHE A 50 2.19 3.41 6.60
CA PHE A 50 2.61 4.81 6.64
C PHE A 50 3.20 5.25 7.98
N GLY A 51 2.80 4.63 9.10
CA GLY A 51 3.45 4.81 10.39
C GLY A 51 4.91 4.40 10.31
N HIS A 52 5.16 3.15 9.91
CA HIS A 52 6.52 2.63 9.74
C HIS A 52 7.32 3.41 8.70
N PHE A 53 6.71 3.76 7.57
CA PHE A 53 7.35 4.57 6.53
C PHE A 53 7.89 5.89 7.08
N LYS A 54 7.13 6.59 7.94
CA LYS A 54 7.55 7.87 8.51
C LYS A 54 8.63 7.72 9.59
N ASP A 55 8.61 6.61 10.33
CA ASP A 55 9.56 6.35 11.41
C ASP A 55 10.90 5.80 10.90
N GLU A 56 10.87 5.03 9.81
CA GLU A 56 12.01 4.26 9.31
C GLU A 56 12.71 4.92 8.11
N THR A 57 12.13 5.97 7.51
CA THR A 57 12.75 6.73 6.41
C THR A 57 13.39 8.04 6.85
N ASN A 58 14.39 8.48 6.10
CA ASN A 58 15.08 9.75 6.32
C ASN A 58 14.57 10.86 5.37
N ILE A 59 13.31 10.80 4.93
CA ILE A 59 12.77 11.77 3.96
C ILE A 59 12.91 13.22 4.43
N LYS A 60 12.87 13.45 5.75
CA LYS A 60 13.03 14.80 6.35
C LYS A 60 14.41 15.42 6.10
N THR A 61 15.43 14.62 5.76
CA THR A 61 16.78 15.12 5.46
C THR A 61 17.01 15.33 3.96
N CYS A 62 16.07 14.94 3.11
CA CYS A 62 16.16 15.16 1.67
C CYS A 62 15.98 16.65 1.34
N MET A 63 16.83 17.18 0.46
CA MET A 63 16.84 18.57 0.00
C MET A 63 16.24 18.71 -1.40
N THR A 64 16.12 17.61 -2.15
CA THR A 64 15.63 17.59 -3.53
C THR A 64 14.55 16.53 -3.74
N LEU A 65 13.73 16.72 -4.78
CA LEU A 65 12.74 15.72 -5.18
C LEU A 65 13.37 14.38 -5.55
N GLU A 66 14.55 14.39 -6.16
CA GLU A 66 15.23 13.15 -6.56
C GLU A 66 15.73 12.36 -5.34
N GLU A 67 16.20 13.03 -4.28
CA GLU A 67 16.53 12.37 -3.02
C GLU A 67 15.30 11.74 -2.37
N VAL A 68 14.16 12.44 -2.37
CA VAL A 68 12.89 11.88 -1.85
C VAL A 68 12.48 10.63 -2.63
N LYS A 69 12.55 10.67 -3.97
CA LYS A 69 12.24 9.52 -4.83
C LYS A 69 13.17 8.35 -4.53
N GLN A 70 14.46 8.61 -4.36
CA GLN A 70 15.46 7.59 -4.07
C GLN A 70 15.24 6.96 -2.69
N GLU A 71 14.92 7.76 -1.68
CA GLU A 71 14.61 7.29 -0.33
C GLU A 71 13.34 6.43 -0.33
N VAL A 72 12.25 6.90 -0.97
CA VAL A 72 11.00 6.14 -1.12
C VAL A 72 11.27 4.81 -1.81
N LYS A 73 12.03 4.81 -2.91
CA LYS A 73 12.37 3.59 -3.66
C LYS A 73 13.18 2.61 -2.81
N SER A 74 14.19 3.11 -2.09
CA SER A 74 15.04 2.30 -1.22
C SER A 74 14.22 1.67 -0.09
N TYR A 75 13.34 2.44 0.52
CA TYR A 75 12.44 1.94 1.55
C TYR A 75 11.40 0.95 1.01
N MET A 76 10.88 1.13 -0.21
CA MET A 76 9.97 0.14 -0.83
C MET A 76 10.65 -1.21 -1.01
N ILE A 77 11.94 -1.22 -1.39
CA ILE A 77 12.73 -2.46 -1.50
C ILE A 77 12.90 -3.08 -0.10
N TYR A 78 13.32 -2.28 0.88
CA TYR A 78 13.47 -2.73 2.27
C TYR A 78 12.17 -3.34 2.83
N TYR A 79 11.07 -2.60 2.75
CA TYR A 79 9.76 -2.99 3.28
C TYR A 79 9.26 -4.31 2.69
N ASN A 80 9.39 -4.49 1.37
CA ASN A 80 8.85 -5.66 0.67
C ASN A 80 9.73 -6.92 0.78
N HIS A 81 11.06 -6.76 0.88
CA HIS A 81 12.00 -7.88 0.80
C HIS A 81 12.69 -8.23 2.12
N TYR A 82 12.79 -7.30 3.07
CA TYR A 82 13.62 -7.46 4.26
C TYR A 82 12.88 -7.21 5.58
N ARG A 83 11.87 -6.33 5.58
CA ARG A 83 11.13 -5.97 6.79
C ARG A 83 10.11 -7.05 7.19
N GLY A 84 10.46 -7.86 8.19
CA GLY A 84 9.54 -8.85 8.78
C GLY A 84 8.35 -8.20 9.49
N GLN A 85 7.16 -8.78 9.34
CA GLN A 85 5.93 -8.28 9.98
C GLN A 85 5.32 -9.34 10.88
N TRP A 86 4.96 -8.98 12.11
CA TRP A 86 4.39 -9.91 13.09
C TRP A 86 3.14 -10.62 12.58
N ASN A 87 2.26 -9.89 11.90
CA ASN A 87 1.03 -10.43 11.33
C ASN A 87 1.26 -11.31 10.09
N LEU A 88 2.49 -11.37 9.57
CA LEU A 88 2.90 -12.18 8.42
C LEU A 88 3.90 -13.26 8.82
N ASN A 89 3.77 -13.85 10.02
CA ASN A 89 4.71 -14.84 10.56
C ASN A 89 6.17 -14.36 10.61
N LYS A 90 6.38 -13.06 10.84
CA LYS A 90 7.69 -12.38 10.80
C LYS A 90 8.38 -12.42 9.44
N LEU A 91 7.65 -12.72 8.37
CA LEU A 91 8.18 -12.71 7.01
C LEU A 91 7.99 -11.32 6.37
N PRO A 92 8.88 -10.95 5.44
CA PRO A 92 8.64 -9.81 4.57
C PRO A 92 7.53 -10.13 3.56
N PRO A 93 6.78 -9.12 3.07
CA PRO A 93 5.63 -9.29 2.19
C PRO A 93 5.85 -10.21 0.99
N VAL A 94 7.01 -10.10 0.33
CA VAL A 94 7.33 -10.93 -0.85
C VAL A 94 7.45 -12.40 -0.48
N ARG A 95 8.12 -12.72 0.62
CA ARG A 95 8.27 -14.12 1.08
C ARG A 95 6.94 -14.69 1.55
N TYR A 96 6.13 -13.88 2.25
CA TYR A 96 4.80 -14.29 2.67
C TYR A 96 3.90 -14.62 1.48
N ARG A 97 3.91 -13.78 0.42
CA ARG A 97 3.17 -14.06 -0.82
C ARG A 97 3.60 -15.36 -1.49
N GLN A 98 4.90 -15.60 -1.61
CA GLN A 98 5.43 -16.83 -2.23
C GLN A 98 4.97 -18.10 -1.51
N GLN A 99 4.80 -18.06 -0.19
CA GLN A 99 4.26 -19.22 0.55
C GLN A 99 2.80 -19.49 0.24
N LEU A 100 2.00 -18.45 -0.02
CA LEU A 100 0.58 -18.58 -0.37
C LEU A 100 0.37 -19.04 -1.81
N GLU A 101 1.32 -18.79 -2.72
CA GLU A 101 1.24 -19.23 -4.12
C GLU A 101 1.62 -20.72 -4.30
N VAL A 102 2.26 -21.32 -3.29
CA VAL A 102 2.67 -22.74 -3.28
C VAL A 102 1.64 -23.62 -2.53
N ALA A 103 0.71 -23.01 -1.81
CA ALA A 103 -0.37 -23.67 -1.07
C ALA A 103 -1.65 -23.79 -1.90
#